data_AF-A0A813I2L6-F1
#
_entry.id   AF-A0A813I2L6-F1
#
_cell.length_a   1.000
_cell.length_b   1.000
_cell.length_c   1.000
_cell.angle_alpha   90.00
_cell.angle_beta   90.00
_cell.angle_gamma   90.00
#
_symmetry.space_group_name_H-M   'P 1'
#
loop_
_entity.id
_entity.type
_entity.pdbx_description
1 polymer ?
#
loop_
_entity_poly.entity_id
_entity_poly.type
_entity_poly.pdbx_seq_one_letter_code
_entity_poly.pdbx_strand_id
1 'polypeptide(L)'
;MICNLTPDKQHTSVVSAIMPLMKKHATLAYSHGFNIVEEGMQIRDDLTVVMVAPKCPGTEVREEYKRGFGVPTLIAVHPENDPKGDGLEIAKAYAAATGGDRAGVLLSSFVAEVKSDLMGEQTILCGMLQTGAVLCFDKMVKDGIDPAYASKLIQYGWETITEALKHGGITGMMDRLDNPSKLKCFELASEMKTMMQPLYFKHQDDIITGEFSRTMMADWDNGDVNLLKWRAETAETNFEKTPAGKMDIKEQEYFDHAILMVAMVKAGVELAFEEMVKVGMKPESAYYESLHETPLIANTIARKKLYEMNKVISDTAEYGCYLYTQACMPLIKDFVNKQDVRVIGKKYNTGDNGVDNRELLAVNDAISSHQVEVIGRALRGYMTDMKKIAVAA
;
A
#
# COMPACT_ATOMS: atom_id res chain seq x y z
N MET A 1 26.41 13.46 8.47
CA MET A 1 25.00 13.23 8.14
C MET A 1 24.27 12.91 9.43
N ILE A 2 23.07 13.45 9.62
CA ILE A 2 22.14 13.08 10.69
C ILE A 2 20.89 12.54 9.99
N CYS A 3 20.47 11.33 10.35
CA CYS A 3 19.27 10.69 9.79
C CYS A 3 18.14 10.84 10.81
N ASN A 4 17.11 11.59 10.44
CA ASN A 4 15.89 11.71 11.23
C ASN A 4 14.95 10.54 10.87
N LEU A 5 14.97 9.51 11.70
CA LEU A 5 14.14 8.30 11.57
C LEU A 5 13.17 8.17 12.77
N THR A 6 12.75 9.31 13.34
CA THR A 6 11.66 9.34 14.33
C THR A 6 10.31 9.27 13.61
N PRO A 7 9.18 9.06 14.30
CA PRO A 7 7.88 9.18 13.64
C PRO A 7 7.65 10.62 13.17
N ASP A 8 6.89 10.79 12.09
CA ASP A 8 6.76 12.06 11.36
C ASP A 8 6.19 13.17 12.25
N LYS A 9 5.19 12.84 13.07
CA LYS A 9 4.58 13.72 14.07
C LYS A 9 5.60 14.36 15.03
N GLN A 10 6.75 13.72 15.28
CA GLN A 10 7.78 14.27 16.16
C GLN A 10 8.85 15.07 15.41
N HIS A 11 8.86 15.07 14.08
CA HIS A 11 9.92 15.69 13.29
C HIS A 11 10.13 17.17 13.61
N THR A 12 9.09 18.01 13.66
CA THR A 12 9.27 19.42 14.01
C THR A 12 9.98 19.62 15.35
N SER A 13 9.57 18.87 16.39
CA SER A 13 10.20 18.96 17.71
C SER A 13 11.67 18.49 17.70
N VAL A 14 11.94 17.40 16.99
CA VAL A 14 13.27 16.79 16.87
C VAL A 14 14.20 17.70 16.08
N VAL A 15 13.78 18.11 14.88
CA VAL A 15 14.56 18.96 13.96
C VAL A 15 14.86 20.30 14.62
N SER A 16 13.89 20.92 15.29
CA SER A 16 14.10 22.16 16.04
C SER A 16 15.15 22.03 17.14
N ALA A 17 15.20 20.88 17.82
CA ALA A 17 16.17 20.63 18.88
C ALA A 17 17.59 20.32 18.34
N ILE A 18 17.70 19.55 17.25
CA ILE A 18 19.00 19.11 16.71
C ILE A 18 19.64 20.14 15.79
N MET A 19 18.86 20.90 15.03
CA MET A 19 19.36 21.81 13.98
C MET A 19 20.35 22.87 14.51
N PRO A 20 20.19 23.47 15.71
CA PRO A 20 21.19 24.35 16.31
C PRO A 20 22.52 23.65 16.65
N LEU A 21 22.49 22.33 16.89
CA LEU A 21 23.66 21.52 17.25
C LEU A 21 24.41 20.99 16.03
N MET A 22 23.79 21.07 14.84
CA MET A 22 24.41 20.60 13.60
C MET A 22 25.60 21.48 13.21
N LYS A 23 26.74 20.83 12.95
CA LYS A 23 27.92 21.51 12.38
C LYS A 23 27.57 22.17 11.03
N LYS A 24 28.30 23.23 10.69
CA LYS A 24 28.13 23.92 9.40
C LYS A 24 28.32 22.94 8.24
N HIS A 25 27.47 23.05 7.22
CA HIS A 25 27.50 22.20 6.03
C HIS A 25 27.33 20.70 6.29
N ALA A 26 26.60 20.34 7.35
CA ALA A 26 26.14 18.98 7.57
C ALA A 26 24.97 18.62 6.65
N THR A 27 24.71 17.32 6.52
CA THR A 27 23.54 16.78 5.84
C THR A 27 22.49 16.34 6.85
N LEU A 28 21.24 16.76 6.65
CA LEU A 28 20.06 16.21 7.30
C LEU A 28 19.35 15.27 6.32
N ALA A 29 19.10 14.03 6.74
CA ALA A 29 18.46 13.01 5.92
C ALA A 29 17.11 12.60 6.52
N TYR A 30 16.11 12.46 5.68
CA TYR A 30 14.79 11.92 6.02
C TYR A 30 14.55 10.58 5.31
N SER A 31 13.57 9.81 5.78
CA SER A 31 13.02 8.66 5.06
C SER A 31 11.56 8.83 4.65
N HIS A 32 10.97 9.98 4.99
CA HIS A 32 9.68 10.44 4.49
C HIS A 32 9.68 11.98 4.44
N GLY A 33 9.00 12.59 3.46
CA GLY A 33 9.09 14.03 3.22
C GLY A 33 8.11 14.91 4.00
N PHE A 34 7.21 14.34 4.82
CA PHE A 34 6.08 15.05 5.44
C PHE A 34 6.46 16.37 6.13
N ASN A 35 7.50 16.37 6.96
CA ASN A 35 7.93 17.55 7.70
C ASN A 35 8.41 18.70 6.79
N ILE A 36 9.01 18.37 5.64
CA ILE A 36 9.47 19.37 4.67
C ILE A 36 8.30 19.88 3.82
N VAL A 37 7.39 18.99 3.41
CA VAL A 37 6.34 19.31 2.42
C VAL A 37 5.05 19.81 3.06
N GLU A 38 4.52 19.11 4.07
CA GLU A 38 3.22 19.39 4.69
C GLU A 38 3.35 20.36 5.87
N GLU A 39 4.35 20.18 6.72
CA GLU A 39 4.59 21.09 7.86
C GLU A 39 5.37 22.35 7.44
N GLY A 40 6.05 22.32 6.29
CA GLY A 40 6.82 23.45 5.77
C GLY A 40 8.05 23.80 6.64
N MET A 41 8.68 22.81 7.26
CA MET A 41 9.81 23.01 8.17
C MET A 41 10.96 23.76 7.48
N GLN A 42 11.34 24.88 8.06
CA GLN A 42 12.44 25.71 7.56
C GLN A 42 13.78 25.18 8.07
N ILE A 43 14.66 24.80 7.14
CA ILE A 43 15.99 24.26 7.43
C ILE A 43 17.05 25.31 7.16
N ARG A 44 18.04 25.43 8.05
CA ARG A 44 19.20 26.32 7.86
C ARG A 44 19.82 26.17 6.45
N ASP A 45 20.00 27.29 5.76
CA ASP A 45 20.51 27.39 4.37
C ASP A 45 21.88 26.72 4.15
N ASP A 46 22.68 26.57 5.20
CA ASP A 46 24.00 25.97 5.09
C ASP A 46 23.99 24.43 5.04
N LEU A 47 22.85 23.80 5.37
CA LEU A 47 22.69 22.35 5.43
C LEU A 47 22.24 21.78 4.08
N THR A 48 22.69 20.56 3.77
CA THR A 48 22.15 19.76 2.66
C THR A 48 21.01 18.89 3.18
N VAL A 49 19.86 18.87 2.51
CA VAL A 49 18.70 18.04 2.90
C VAL A 49 18.42 16.99 1.82
N VAL A 50 18.44 15.73 2.22
CA VAL A 50 18.24 14.57 1.33
C VAL A 50 17.17 13.64 1.88
N MET A 51 16.59 12.83 1.02
CA MET A 51 15.70 11.75 1.41
C MET A 51 16.14 10.42 0.80
N VAL A 52 16.04 9.37 1.60
CA VAL A 52 16.17 7.97 1.18
C VAL A 52 15.03 7.19 1.82
N ALA A 53 14.04 6.84 1.00
CA ALA A 53 12.76 6.24 1.40
C ALA A 53 12.65 4.80 0.85
N PRO A 54 13.00 3.77 1.64
CA PRO A 54 12.77 2.37 1.27
C PRO A 54 11.27 2.08 1.18
N LYS A 55 10.84 1.37 0.14
CA LYS A 55 9.42 1.03 -0.11
C LYS A 55 9.04 -0.31 0.51
N CYS A 56 9.26 -0.38 1.83
CA CYS A 56 8.89 -1.50 2.69
C CYS A 56 9.08 -1.17 4.19
N PRO A 57 8.50 -1.97 5.10
CA PRO A 57 8.80 -1.88 6.54
C PRO A 57 10.28 -2.16 6.85
N GLY A 58 10.81 -1.51 7.90
CA GLY A 58 12.23 -1.60 8.27
C GLY A 58 12.77 -3.02 8.54
N THR A 59 11.91 -3.96 8.96
CA THR A 59 12.31 -5.37 9.12
C THR A 59 12.67 -6.03 7.80
N GLU A 60 11.93 -5.73 6.73
CA GLU A 60 12.18 -6.28 5.39
C GLU A 60 13.43 -5.65 4.77
N VAL A 61 13.66 -4.35 4.96
CA VAL A 61 14.94 -3.70 4.58
C VAL A 61 16.12 -4.52 5.10
N ARG A 62 16.06 -4.96 6.37
CA ARG A 62 17.14 -5.73 7.00
C ARG A 62 17.22 -7.16 6.48
N GLU A 63 16.11 -7.87 6.34
CA GLU A 63 16.12 -9.27 5.89
C GLU A 63 16.57 -9.41 4.43
N GLU A 64 16.14 -8.49 3.56
CA GLU A 64 16.61 -8.41 2.17
C GLU A 64 18.11 -8.11 2.08
N TYR A 65 18.59 -7.16 2.90
CA TYR A 65 20.00 -6.82 2.95
C TYR A 65 20.88 -8.00 3.39
N LYS A 66 20.45 -8.76 4.41
CA LYS A 66 21.19 -9.91 4.96
C LYS A 66 21.37 -11.03 3.94
N ARG A 67 20.40 -11.21 3.02
CA ARG A 67 20.46 -12.22 1.96
C ARG A 67 21.16 -11.75 0.68
N GLY A 68 21.91 -10.65 0.76
CA GLY A 68 22.69 -10.10 -0.36
C GLY A 68 21.88 -9.27 -1.34
N PHE A 69 20.59 -9.02 -1.08
CA PHE A 69 19.72 -8.20 -1.91
C PHE A 69 19.45 -6.85 -1.24
N GLY A 70 18.33 -6.21 -1.57
CA GLY A 70 17.84 -4.98 -0.96
C GLY A 70 16.38 -4.73 -1.32
N VAL A 71 15.92 -3.51 -1.14
CA VAL A 71 14.52 -3.12 -1.35
C VAL A 71 14.45 -1.90 -2.26
N PRO A 72 13.45 -1.81 -3.15
CA PRO A 72 13.29 -0.61 -3.97
C PRO A 72 13.25 0.63 -3.08
N THR A 73 13.98 1.65 -3.51
CA THR A 73 14.23 2.83 -2.67
C THR A 73 14.07 4.09 -3.51
N LEU A 74 13.33 5.06 -3.00
CA LEU A 74 13.24 6.40 -3.57
C LEU A 74 14.32 7.29 -2.96
N ILE A 75 14.96 8.11 -3.78
CA ILE A 75 15.85 9.17 -3.30
C ILE A 75 15.40 10.55 -3.79
N ALA A 76 15.65 11.57 -2.99
CA ALA A 76 15.39 12.96 -3.36
C ALA A 76 16.39 13.91 -2.69
N VAL A 77 16.50 15.11 -3.25
CA VAL A 77 17.24 16.25 -2.70
C VAL A 77 16.28 17.43 -2.59
N HIS A 78 16.27 18.11 -1.45
CA HIS A 78 15.44 19.31 -1.28
C HIS A 78 16.09 20.48 -2.03
N PRO A 79 15.43 21.08 -3.03
CA PRO A 79 16.07 22.07 -3.90
C PRO A 79 16.52 23.34 -3.18
N GLU A 80 15.85 23.72 -2.09
CA GLU A 80 16.23 24.91 -1.30
C GLU A 80 17.43 24.64 -0.37
N ASN A 81 17.79 23.38 -0.15
CA ASN A 81 18.86 22.97 0.76
C ASN A 81 19.83 22.00 0.08
N ASP A 82 20.52 22.46 -0.96
CA ASP A 82 21.69 21.78 -1.54
C ASP A 82 22.82 22.78 -1.85
N PRO A 83 23.35 23.50 -0.85
CA PRO A 83 24.27 24.62 -1.06
C PRO A 83 25.62 24.22 -1.67
N LYS A 84 25.96 22.93 -1.66
CA LYS A 84 27.19 22.38 -2.22
C LYS A 84 26.98 21.62 -3.54
N GLY A 85 25.73 21.34 -3.91
CA GLY A 85 25.41 20.50 -5.08
C GLY A 85 25.84 19.05 -4.91
N ASP A 86 26.03 18.57 -3.68
CA ASP A 86 26.48 17.20 -3.38
C ASP A 86 25.35 16.31 -2.83
N GLY A 87 24.13 16.84 -2.69
CA GLY A 87 22.98 16.13 -2.14
C GLY A 87 22.66 14.82 -2.85
N LEU A 88 22.71 14.79 -4.19
CA LEU A 88 22.38 13.59 -4.94
C LEU A 88 23.39 12.46 -4.74
N GLU A 89 24.69 12.79 -4.69
CA GLU A 89 25.73 11.79 -4.42
C GLU A 89 25.64 11.26 -2.99
N ILE A 90 25.28 12.11 -2.02
CA ILE A 90 25.02 11.69 -0.64
C ILE A 90 23.81 10.74 -0.58
N ALA A 91 22.70 11.08 -1.23
CA ALA A 91 21.49 10.26 -1.25
C ALA A 91 21.74 8.90 -1.91
N LYS A 92 22.46 8.87 -3.04
CA LYS A 92 22.87 7.64 -3.72
C LYS A 92 23.76 6.77 -2.83
N ALA A 93 24.76 7.37 -2.17
CA ALA A 93 25.64 6.64 -1.27
C ALA A 93 24.87 6.05 -0.07
N TYR A 94 23.92 6.79 0.49
CA TYR A 94 23.09 6.30 1.59
C TYR A 94 22.15 5.18 1.13
N ALA A 95 21.47 5.32 -0.02
CA ALA A 95 20.64 4.25 -0.60
C ALA A 95 21.46 2.98 -0.91
N ALA A 96 22.68 3.11 -1.42
CA ALA A 96 23.56 1.96 -1.65
C ALA A 96 24.01 1.30 -0.33
N ALA A 97 24.28 2.10 0.71
CA ALA A 97 24.65 1.58 2.03
C ALA A 97 23.53 0.76 2.68
N THR A 98 22.27 1.08 2.39
CA THR A 98 21.09 0.29 2.82
C THR A 98 20.71 -0.82 1.85
N GLY A 99 21.43 -0.96 0.74
CA GLY A 99 21.24 -2.00 -0.29
C GLY A 99 20.15 -1.69 -1.31
N GLY A 100 19.57 -0.49 -1.32
CA GLY A 100 18.53 -0.10 -2.28
C GLY A 100 18.99 -0.17 -3.73
N ASP A 101 20.28 0.09 -3.99
CA ASP A 101 20.92 -0.04 -5.30
C ASP A 101 20.85 -1.47 -5.87
N ARG A 102 20.70 -2.48 -5.02
CA ARG A 102 20.57 -3.90 -5.42
C ARG A 102 19.18 -4.26 -5.90
N ALA A 103 18.16 -3.47 -5.57
CA ALA A 103 16.77 -3.72 -5.96
C ALA A 103 16.23 -2.67 -6.93
N GLY A 104 16.83 -1.49 -6.97
CA GLY A 104 16.45 -0.38 -7.84
C GLY A 104 16.24 0.90 -7.05
N VAL A 105 16.84 1.99 -7.53
CA VAL A 105 16.72 3.31 -6.90
C VAL A 105 16.05 4.29 -7.86
N LEU A 106 15.00 4.95 -7.39
CA LEU A 106 14.25 5.93 -8.18
C LEU A 106 14.57 7.34 -7.71
N LEU A 107 15.04 8.17 -8.65
CA LEU A 107 15.18 9.60 -8.43
C LEU A 107 13.80 10.27 -8.49
N SER A 108 13.41 10.86 -7.37
CA SER A 108 12.14 11.56 -7.20
C SER A 108 12.36 12.95 -6.56
N SER A 109 11.32 13.51 -5.95
CA SER A 109 11.37 14.72 -5.14
C SER A 109 10.65 14.48 -3.81
N PHE A 110 10.90 15.35 -2.83
CA PHE A 110 10.15 15.36 -1.56
C PHE A 110 8.64 15.44 -1.79
N VAL A 111 8.21 16.35 -2.66
CA VAL A 111 6.78 16.53 -2.98
C VAL A 111 6.19 15.27 -3.61
N ALA A 112 6.87 14.70 -4.62
CA ALA A 112 6.34 13.54 -5.32
C ALA A 112 6.18 12.34 -4.37
N GLU A 113 7.20 12.07 -3.55
CA GLU A 113 7.15 11.00 -2.55
C GLU A 113 6.01 11.18 -1.56
N VAL A 114 5.91 12.33 -0.88
CA VAL A 114 4.86 12.58 0.11
C VAL A 114 3.47 12.41 -0.48
N LYS A 115 3.19 13.04 -1.63
CA LYS A 115 1.85 13.02 -2.20
C LYS A 115 1.45 11.62 -2.69
N SER A 116 2.40 10.83 -3.21
CA SER A 116 2.13 9.48 -3.69
C SER A 116 2.02 8.46 -2.56
N ASP A 117 2.92 8.55 -1.56
CA ASP A 117 2.96 7.71 -0.37
C ASP A 117 1.65 7.83 0.43
N LEU A 118 1.23 9.07 0.75
CA LEU A 118 -0.04 9.37 1.41
C LEU A 118 -1.26 8.79 0.69
N MET A 119 -1.26 8.81 -0.65
CA MET A 119 -2.37 8.27 -1.44
C MET A 119 -2.42 6.74 -1.36
N GLY A 120 -1.25 6.11 -1.46
CA GLY A 120 -1.08 4.66 -1.31
C GLY A 120 -1.60 4.15 0.03
N GLU A 121 -1.07 4.70 1.12
CA GLU A 121 -1.38 4.27 2.49
C GLU A 121 -2.83 4.52 2.88
N GLN A 122 -3.42 5.66 2.48
CA GLN A 122 -4.83 5.95 2.74
C GLN A 122 -5.75 4.96 2.04
N THR A 123 -5.46 4.64 0.78
CA THR A 123 -6.40 3.92 -0.08
C THR A 123 -6.08 2.43 -0.16
N ILE A 124 -5.32 1.98 -1.15
CA ILE A 124 -5.13 0.55 -1.43
C ILE A 124 -4.34 -0.19 -0.35
N LEU A 125 -3.28 0.41 0.19
CA LEU A 125 -2.35 -0.29 1.06
C LEU A 125 -3.00 -0.64 2.40
N CYS A 126 -3.66 0.32 3.05
CA CYS A 126 -4.26 0.11 4.37
C CYS A 126 -5.80 0.19 4.34
N GLY A 127 -6.36 1.31 3.85
CA GLY A 127 -7.80 1.57 3.92
C GLY A 127 -8.68 0.51 3.24
N MET A 128 -8.29 0.05 2.05
CA MET A 128 -8.99 -1.01 1.32
C MET A 128 -8.83 -2.37 1.95
N LEU A 129 -7.63 -2.73 2.43
CA LEU A 129 -7.43 -4.02 3.10
C LEU A 129 -8.23 -4.08 4.40
N GLN A 130 -8.30 -2.97 5.16
CA GLN A 130 -9.14 -2.87 6.35
C GLN A 130 -10.63 -2.94 6.03
N THR A 131 -11.09 -2.13 5.07
CA THR A 131 -12.49 -2.13 4.62
C THR A 131 -12.91 -3.52 4.14
N GLY A 132 -12.09 -4.13 3.29
CA GLY A 132 -12.33 -5.47 2.76
C GLY A 132 -12.32 -6.53 3.85
N ALA A 133 -11.39 -6.47 4.80
CA ALA A 133 -11.30 -7.44 5.89
C ALA A 133 -12.59 -7.46 6.73
N VAL A 134 -13.09 -6.29 7.11
CA VAL A 134 -14.31 -6.17 7.91
C VAL A 134 -15.54 -6.58 7.10
N LEU A 135 -15.73 -6.03 5.89
CA LEU A 135 -16.94 -6.30 5.10
C LEU A 135 -17.02 -7.74 4.62
N CYS A 136 -15.92 -8.34 4.16
CA CYS A 136 -15.91 -9.72 3.70
C CYS A 136 -16.11 -10.70 4.86
N PHE A 137 -15.53 -10.43 6.04
CA PHE A 137 -15.77 -11.23 7.24
C PHE A 137 -17.24 -11.20 7.65
N ASP A 138 -17.81 -9.99 7.82
CA ASP A 138 -19.20 -9.84 8.27
C ASP A 138 -20.18 -10.46 7.27
N LYS A 139 -19.92 -10.31 5.96
CA LYS A 139 -20.70 -10.95 4.89
C LYS A 139 -20.68 -12.47 4.99
N MET A 140 -19.50 -13.07 5.15
CA MET A 140 -19.37 -14.52 5.31
C MET A 140 -20.16 -15.04 6.51
N VAL A 141 -20.00 -14.40 7.67
CA VAL A 141 -20.69 -14.82 8.90
C VAL A 141 -22.20 -14.66 8.77
N LYS A 142 -22.67 -13.55 8.20
CA LYS A 142 -24.09 -13.29 7.94
C LYS A 142 -24.72 -14.36 7.04
N ASP A 143 -23.98 -14.86 6.07
CA ASP A 143 -24.43 -15.89 5.12
C ASP A 143 -24.17 -17.33 5.61
N GLY A 144 -23.80 -17.49 6.89
CA GLY A 144 -23.70 -18.79 7.55
C GLY A 144 -22.37 -19.52 7.35
N ILE A 145 -21.30 -18.82 6.95
CA ILE A 145 -19.94 -19.36 6.99
C ILE A 145 -19.44 -19.36 8.43
N ASP A 146 -18.74 -20.42 8.83
CA ASP A 146 -18.14 -20.54 10.16
C ASP A 146 -17.22 -19.33 10.45
N PRO A 147 -17.40 -18.61 11.58
CA PRO A 147 -16.60 -17.42 11.89
C PRO A 147 -15.09 -17.70 12.01
N ALA A 148 -14.69 -18.88 12.50
CA ALA A 148 -13.27 -19.20 12.64
C ALA A 148 -12.62 -19.46 11.26
N TYR A 149 -13.35 -20.11 10.35
CA TYR A 149 -12.97 -20.24 8.94
C TYR A 149 -12.91 -18.87 8.26
N ALA A 150 -13.96 -18.05 8.37
CA ALA A 150 -14.01 -16.71 7.79
C ALA A 150 -12.84 -15.85 8.27
N SER A 151 -12.53 -15.88 9.57
CA SER A 151 -11.38 -15.16 10.13
C SER A 151 -10.06 -15.65 9.52
N LYS A 152 -9.87 -16.97 9.40
CA LYS A 152 -8.65 -17.53 8.78
C LYS A 152 -8.56 -17.18 7.29
N LEU A 153 -9.66 -17.26 6.56
CA LEU A 153 -9.71 -16.95 5.14
C LEU A 153 -9.28 -15.49 4.88
N ILE A 154 -9.82 -14.54 5.65
CA ILE A 154 -9.44 -13.12 5.52
C ILE A 154 -8.00 -12.88 5.98
N GLN A 155 -7.62 -13.41 7.15
CA GLN A 155 -6.30 -13.13 7.75
C GLN A 155 -5.15 -13.51 6.81
N TYR A 156 -5.21 -14.70 6.20
CA TYR A 156 -4.13 -15.21 5.33
C TYR A 156 -4.43 -15.06 3.83
N GLY A 157 -5.68 -14.73 3.47
CA GLY A 157 -6.09 -14.59 2.07
C GLY A 157 -5.43 -13.41 1.39
N TRP A 158 -5.30 -12.26 2.06
CA TRP A 158 -4.61 -11.10 1.50
C TRP A 158 -3.16 -11.44 1.13
N GLU A 159 -2.40 -12.04 2.04
CA GLU A 159 -1.01 -12.49 1.79
C GLU A 159 -0.96 -13.47 0.62
N THR A 160 -1.85 -14.47 0.60
CA THR A 160 -1.86 -15.50 -0.44
C THR A 160 -2.15 -14.93 -1.83
N ILE A 161 -3.18 -14.10 -1.98
CA ILE A 161 -3.53 -13.52 -3.29
C ILE A 161 -2.52 -12.46 -3.74
N THR A 162 -1.98 -11.69 -2.81
CA THR A 162 -1.00 -10.64 -3.12
C THR A 162 0.42 -11.18 -3.34
N GLU A 163 0.73 -12.39 -2.92
CA GLU A 163 1.97 -13.05 -3.34
C GLU A 163 1.95 -13.31 -4.87
N ALA A 164 0.80 -13.68 -5.44
CA ALA A 164 0.66 -13.75 -6.90
C ALA A 164 0.76 -12.36 -7.56
N LEU A 165 0.21 -11.32 -6.92
CA LEU A 165 0.33 -9.93 -7.35
C LEU A 165 1.80 -9.47 -7.40
N LYS A 166 2.59 -9.82 -6.39
CA LYS A 166 4.02 -9.50 -6.28
C LYS A 166 4.82 -10.05 -7.46
N HIS A 167 4.56 -11.30 -7.86
CA HIS A 167 5.31 -11.95 -8.94
C HIS A 167 4.80 -11.56 -10.34
N GLY A 168 3.48 -11.51 -10.51
CA GLY A 168 2.86 -11.43 -11.83
C GLY A 168 2.02 -10.17 -12.08
N GLY A 169 1.91 -9.27 -11.11
CA GLY A 169 0.96 -8.16 -11.16
C GLY A 169 -0.49 -8.64 -11.03
N ILE A 170 -1.42 -7.74 -11.35
CA ILE A 170 -2.86 -8.04 -11.39
C ILE A 170 -3.11 -9.18 -12.38
N THR A 171 -2.40 -9.23 -13.50
CA THR A 171 -2.48 -10.31 -14.49
C THR A 171 -2.21 -11.66 -13.83
N GLY A 172 -1.06 -11.81 -13.17
CA GLY A 172 -0.70 -13.07 -12.49
C GLY A 172 -1.65 -13.45 -11.36
N MET A 173 -2.17 -12.47 -10.61
CA MET A 173 -3.18 -12.70 -9.58
C MET A 173 -4.50 -13.21 -10.18
N MET A 174 -4.99 -12.57 -11.25
CA MET A 174 -6.24 -12.96 -11.93
C MET A 174 -6.11 -14.29 -12.68
N ASP A 175 -4.91 -14.63 -13.17
CA ASP A 175 -4.62 -15.89 -13.86
C ASP A 175 -4.68 -17.12 -12.95
N ARG A 176 -4.68 -16.92 -11.63
CA ARG A 176 -4.91 -17.99 -10.65
C ARG A 176 -6.38 -18.39 -10.53
N LEU A 177 -7.31 -17.61 -11.04
CA LEU A 177 -8.73 -17.94 -11.06
C LEU A 177 -9.09 -18.77 -12.30
N ASP A 178 -10.06 -19.69 -12.16
CA ASP A 178 -10.71 -20.31 -13.32
C ASP A 178 -11.45 -19.25 -14.16
N ASN A 179 -11.76 -19.56 -15.43
CA ASN A 179 -12.28 -18.58 -16.38
C ASN A 179 -13.60 -17.96 -15.92
N PRO A 180 -14.63 -18.72 -15.49
CA PRO A 180 -15.85 -18.11 -14.96
C PRO A 180 -15.61 -17.22 -13.75
N SER A 181 -14.73 -17.65 -12.83
CA SER A 181 -14.37 -16.87 -11.64
C SER A 181 -13.59 -15.60 -11.99
N LYS A 182 -12.70 -15.65 -12.99
CA LYS A 182 -11.96 -14.48 -13.52
C LYS A 182 -12.91 -13.46 -14.13
N LEU A 183 -13.87 -13.90 -14.95
CA LEU A 183 -14.88 -13.00 -15.52
C LEU A 183 -15.71 -12.34 -14.42
N LYS A 184 -16.17 -13.12 -13.43
CA LYS A 184 -16.92 -12.56 -12.30
C LYS A 184 -16.08 -11.60 -11.46
N CYS A 185 -14.81 -11.93 -11.23
CA CYS A 185 -13.87 -11.05 -10.53
C CYS A 185 -13.70 -9.70 -11.26
N PHE A 186 -13.59 -9.74 -12.59
CA PHE A 186 -13.43 -8.55 -13.41
C PHE A 186 -14.69 -7.66 -13.39
N GLU A 187 -15.88 -8.26 -13.45
CA GLU A 187 -17.16 -7.58 -13.29
C GLU A 187 -17.24 -6.85 -11.93
N LEU A 188 -17.02 -7.60 -10.83
CA LEU A 188 -17.05 -7.05 -9.46
C LEU A 188 -16.05 -5.90 -9.28
N ALA A 189 -14.82 -6.06 -9.80
CA ALA A 189 -13.81 -5.03 -9.73
C ALA A 189 -14.26 -3.78 -10.50
N SER A 190 -14.84 -3.94 -11.68
CA SER A 190 -15.31 -2.81 -12.50
C SER A 190 -16.43 -2.03 -11.82
N GLU A 191 -17.41 -2.72 -11.23
CA GLU A 191 -18.48 -2.08 -10.46
C GLU A 191 -17.94 -1.32 -9.23
N MET A 192 -17.03 -1.96 -8.47
CA MET A 192 -16.38 -1.33 -7.31
C MET A 192 -15.56 -0.11 -7.73
N LYS A 193 -14.85 -0.17 -8.86
CA LYS A 193 -14.12 1.00 -9.38
C LYS A 193 -15.05 2.18 -9.62
N THR A 194 -16.20 1.95 -10.27
CA THR A 194 -17.19 3.00 -10.52
C THR A 194 -17.73 3.60 -9.22
N MET A 195 -18.05 2.77 -8.22
CA MET A 195 -18.57 3.26 -6.94
C MET A 195 -17.53 4.03 -6.12
N MET A 196 -16.28 3.55 -6.09
CA MET A 196 -15.23 4.10 -5.23
C MET A 196 -14.45 5.25 -5.88
N GLN A 197 -14.51 5.44 -7.20
CA GLN A 197 -13.75 6.48 -7.88
C GLN A 197 -13.93 7.89 -7.27
N PRO A 198 -15.15 8.37 -6.92
CA PRO A 198 -15.30 9.67 -6.29
C PRO A 198 -14.59 9.77 -4.93
N LEU A 199 -14.52 8.66 -4.18
CA LEU A 199 -13.81 8.61 -2.90
C LEU A 199 -12.30 8.67 -3.11
N TYR A 200 -11.74 7.90 -4.05
CA TYR A 200 -10.31 7.95 -4.38
C TYR A 200 -9.90 9.34 -4.88
N PHE A 201 -10.71 9.94 -5.76
CA PHE A 201 -10.50 11.30 -6.21
C PHE A 201 -10.48 12.28 -5.03
N LYS A 202 -11.44 12.16 -4.11
CA LYS A 202 -11.49 13.03 -2.91
C LYS A 202 -10.24 12.90 -2.05
N HIS A 203 -9.78 11.67 -1.78
CA HIS A 203 -8.55 11.46 -1.01
C HIS A 203 -7.34 12.09 -1.73
N GLN A 204 -7.21 11.88 -3.04
CA GLN A 204 -6.15 12.49 -3.82
C GLN A 204 -6.20 14.02 -3.79
N ASP A 205 -7.39 14.62 -3.91
CA ASP A 205 -7.60 16.07 -3.88
C ASP A 205 -7.28 16.67 -2.51
N ASP A 206 -7.75 16.04 -1.42
CA ASP A 206 -7.45 16.46 -0.06
C ASP A 206 -5.94 16.36 0.24
N ILE A 207 -5.24 15.36 -0.30
CA ILE A 207 -3.78 15.22 -0.20
C ILE A 207 -3.09 16.35 -0.98
N ILE A 208 -3.47 16.61 -2.23
CA ILE A 208 -2.82 17.63 -3.06
C ILE A 208 -3.02 19.04 -2.50
N THR A 209 -4.23 19.33 -2.02
CA THR A 209 -4.60 20.64 -1.45
C THR A 209 -4.03 20.87 -0.04
N GLY A 210 -3.53 19.83 0.61
CA GLY A 210 -3.05 19.86 2.01
C GLY A 210 -4.18 19.81 3.04
N GLU A 211 -5.43 19.59 2.61
CA GLU A 211 -6.58 19.46 3.49
C GLU A 211 -6.47 18.23 4.40
N PHE A 212 -5.95 17.12 3.86
CA PHE A 212 -5.70 15.91 4.64
C PHE A 212 -4.71 16.18 5.79
N SER A 213 -3.52 16.68 5.46
CA SER A 213 -2.45 16.90 6.45
C SER A 213 -2.87 17.95 7.48
N ARG A 214 -3.50 19.05 7.05
CA ARG A 214 -4.07 20.07 7.94
C ARG A 214 -5.08 19.47 8.93
N THR A 215 -5.98 18.60 8.45
CA THR A 215 -7.01 17.98 9.29
C THR A 215 -6.41 16.99 10.28
N MET A 216 -5.45 16.18 9.83
CA MET A 216 -4.75 15.22 10.68
C MET A 216 -3.92 15.92 11.77
N MET A 217 -3.14 16.94 11.41
CA MET A 217 -2.37 17.73 12.38
C MET A 217 -3.27 18.42 13.42
N ALA A 218 -4.48 18.83 13.04
CA ALA A 218 -5.46 19.33 14.01
C ALA A 218 -5.92 18.25 15.01
N ASP A 219 -6.00 16.97 14.60
CA ASP A 219 -6.25 15.87 15.54
C ASP A 219 -5.03 15.61 16.44
N TRP A 220 -3.81 15.74 15.90
CA TRP A 220 -2.59 15.64 16.69
C TRP A 220 -2.53 16.67 17.82
N ASP A 221 -2.85 17.93 17.52
CA ASP A 221 -2.92 19.02 18.50
C ASP A 221 -4.03 18.80 19.54
N ASN A 222 -5.06 18.05 19.17
CA ASN A 222 -6.15 17.67 20.05
C ASN A 222 -5.86 16.38 20.84
N GLY A 223 -4.64 15.83 20.77
CA GLY A 223 -4.26 14.63 21.49
C GLY A 223 -4.75 13.32 20.86
N ASP A 224 -4.81 13.28 19.53
CA ASP A 224 -5.13 12.08 18.73
C ASP A 224 -6.53 11.51 18.99
N VAL A 225 -7.50 12.36 19.27
CA VAL A 225 -8.85 11.93 19.69
C VAL A 225 -9.51 11.05 18.62
N ASN A 226 -9.46 11.44 17.35
CA ASN A 226 -10.07 10.66 16.28
C ASN A 226 -9.27 9.39 16.00
N LEU A 227 -7.94 9.48 15.92
CA LEU A 227 -7.07 8.32 15.73
C LEU A 227 -7.32 7.24 16.80
N LEU A 228 -7.26 7.63 18.08
CA LEU A 228 -7.44 6.71 19.20
C LEU A 228 -8.86 6.14 19.26
N LYS A 229 -9.87 6.95 18.93
CA LYS A 229 -11.25 6.48 18.84
C LYS A 229 -11.39 5.41 17.75
N TRP A 230 -10.94 5.67 16.53
CA TRP A 230 -11.08 4.73 15.42
C TRP A 230 -10.23 3.47 15.61
N ARG A 231 -9.06 3.59 16.25
CA ARG A 231 -8.25 2.44 16.69
C ARG A 231 -9.01 1.57 17.67
N ALA A 232 -9.67 2.18 18.67
CA ALA A 232 -10.51 1.44 19.61
C ALA A 232 -11.71 0.78 18.92
N GLU A 233 -12.41 1.48 18.03
CA GLU A 233 -13.52 0.93 17.25
C GLU A 233 -13.08 -0.26 16.37
N THR A 234 -11.90 -0.18 15.77
CA THR A 234 -11.32 -1.25 14.93
C THR A 234 -11.02 -2.50 15.75
N ALA A 235 -10.46 -2.33 16.95
CA ALA A 235 -10.23 -3.42 17.90
C ALA A 235 -11.53 -4.13 18.32
N GLU A 236 -12.67 -3.43 18.22
CA GLU A 236 -13.97 -3.96 18.59
C GLU A 236 -14.69 -4.71 17.46
N THR A 237 -14.16 -4.68 16.23
CA THR A 237 -14.76 -5.36 15.06
C THR A 237 -14.81 -6.89 15.24
N ASN A 238 -15.79 -7.52 14.59
CA ASN A 238 -15.95 -8.98 14.68
C ASN A 238 -14.75 -9.73 14.09
N PHE A 239 -14.18 -9.22 12.98
CA PHE A 239 -12.99 -9.81 12.37
C PHE A 239 -11.81 -9.83 13.35
N GLU A 240 -11.57 -8.71 14.03
CA GLU A 240 -10.44 -8.58 14.95
C GLU A 240 -10.59 -9.53 16.15
N LYS A 241 -11.79 -9.57 16.75
CA LYS A 241 -12.11 -10.40 17.92
C LYS A 241 -12.21 -11.89 17.66
N THR A 242 -12.60 -12.31 16.45
CA THR A 242 -12.83 -13.72 16.14
C THR A 242 -11.52 -14.45 15.88
N PRO A 243 -11.07 -15.44 16.68
CA PRO A 243 -9.81 -16.12 16.41
C PRO A 243 -9.83 -16.87 15.07
N ALA A 244 -8.71 -16.86 14.35
CA ALA A 244 -8.55 -17.70 13.17
C ALA A 244 -8.61 -19.18 13.54
N GLY A 245 -9.35 -19.96 12.76
CA GLY A 245 -9.49 -21.40 12.99
C GLY A 245 -8.21 -22.20 12.76
N LYS A 246 -8.23 -23.47 13.18
CA LYS A 246 -7.09 -24.39 13.06
C LYS A 246 -7.13 -25.26 11.79
N MET A 247 -8.17 -25.14 10.98
CA MET A 247 -8.31 -25.89 9.72
C MET A 247 -7.20 -25.54 8.74
N ASP A 248 -6.77 -26.50 7.93
CA ASP A 248 -5.89 -26.22 6.80
C ASP A 248 -6.71 -25.66 5.63
N ILE A 249 -6.29 -24.52 5.06
CA ILE A 249 -6.88 -23.92 3.87
C ILE A 249 -5.79 -23.97 2.80
N LYS A 250 -6.06 -24.65 1.69
CA LYS A 250 -5.06 -24.80 0.63
C LYS A 250 -4.86 -23.46 -0.08
N GLU A 251 -3.66 -23.24 -0.62
CA GLU A 251 -3.33 -22.00 -1.34
C GLU A 251 -4.38 -21.62 -2.39
N GLN A 252 -4.78 -22.57 -3.24
CA GLN A 252 -5.78 -22.31 -4.29
C GLN A 252 -7.19 -22.02 -3.72
N GLU A 253 -7.49 -22.51 -2.53
CA GLU A 253 -8.78 -22.25 -1.86
C GLU A 253 -8.92 -20.76 -1.51
N TYR A 254 -7.82 -20.06 -1.17
CA TYR A 254 -7.86 -18.61 -0.96
C TYR A 254 -8.23 -17.83 -2.23
N PHE A 255 -7.87 -18.33 -3.41
CA PHE A 255 -8.31 -17.73 -4.68
C PHE A 255 -9.77 -18.09 -4.98
N ASP A 256 -10.08 -19.40 -4.93
CA ASP A 256 -11.38 -19.95 -5.33
C ASP A 256 -12.52 -19.48 -4.40
N HIS A 257 -12.25 -19.28 -3.11
CA HIS A 257 -13.24 -18.88 -2.11
C HIS A 257 -13.22 -17.38 -1.80
N ALA A 258 -12.31 -16.59 -2.39
CA ALA A 258 -12.21 -15.17 -2.08
C ALA A 258 -12.09 -14.27 -3.32
N ILE A 259 -12.87 -14.58 -4.37
CA ILE A 259 -12.97 -13.78 -5.60
C ILE A 259 -13.21 -12.30 -5.29
N LEU A 260 -14.07 -11.98 -4.31
CA LEU A 260 -14.34 -10.60 -3.91
C LEU A 260 -13.09 -9.88 -3.37
N MET A 261 -12.22 -10.58 -2.64
CA MET A 261 -10.95 -10.01 -2.17
C MET A 261 -10.00 -9.73 -3.34
N VAL A 262 -9.91 -10.65 -4.31
CA VAL A 262 -9.14 -10.45 -5.55
C VAL A 262 -9.66 -9.23 -6.33
N ALA A 263 -10.98 -9.09 -6.43
CA ALA A 263 -11.63 -7.95 -7.08
C ALA A 263 -11.36 -6.63 -6.34
N MET A 264 -11.35 -6.64 -5.01
CA MET A 264 -11.03 -5.47 -4.18
C MET A 264 -9.57 -5.01 -4.39
N VAL A 265 -8.62 -5.95 -4.40
CA VAL A 265 -7.20 -5.63 -4.69
C VAL A 265 -7.07 -5.03 -6.09
N LYS A 266 -7.66 -5.68 -7.11
CA LYS A 266 -7.64 -5.16 -8.49
C LYS A 266 -8.19 -3.74 -8.55
N ALA A 267 -9.40 -3.52 -8.02
CA ALA A 267 -10.08 -2.24 -8.08
C ALA A 267 -9.30 -1.13 -7.35
N GLY A 268 -8.82 -1.41 -6.14
CA GLY A 268 -8.10 -0.42 -5.35
C GLY A 268 -6.72 -0.08 -5.90
N VAL A 269 -5.96 -1.07 -6.37
CA VAL A 269 -4.65 -0.83 -7.02
C VAL A 269 -4.83 0.04 -8.26
N GLU A 270 -5.79 -0.31 -9.13
CA GLU A 270 -6.02 0.46 -10.36
C GLU A 270 -6.49 1.88 -10.06
N LEU A 271 -7.43 2.08 -9.12
CA LEU A 271 -7.90 3.42 -8.76
C LEU A 271 -6.80 4.27 -8.12
N ALA A 272 -6.03 3.73 -7.18
CA ALA A 272 -4.92 4.46 -6.56
C ALA A 272 -3.92 4.92 -7.63
N PHE A 273 -3.54 3.98 -8.51
CA PHE A 273 -2.63 4.26 -9.60
C PHE A 273 -3.17 5.33 -10.57
N GLU A 274 -4.42 5.18 -11.01
CA GLU A 274 -5.05 6.10 -11.96
C GLU A 274 -5.15 7.52 -11.40
N GLU A 275 -5.62 7.69 -10.16
CA GLU A 275 -5.77 9.03 -9.56
C GLU A 275 -4.42 9.70 -9.31
N MET A 276 -3.39 8.94 -8.88
CA MET A 276 -2.03 9.45 -8.77
C MET A 276 -1.48 9.95 -10.12
N VAL A 277 -1.63 9.15 -11.18
CA VAL A 277 -1.15 9.54 -12.52
C VAL A 277 -1.94 10.74 -13.08
N LYS A 278 -3.25 10.84 -12.83
CA LYS A 278 -4.08 11.97 -13.28
C LYS A 278 -3.62 13.31 -12.72
N VAL A 279 -3.09 13.34 -11.50
CA VAL A 279 -2.55 14.58 -10.89
C VAL A 279 -1.08 14.83 -11.23
N GLY A 280 -0.51 14.07 -12.17
CA GLY A 280 0.81 14.30 -12.74
C GLY A 280 1.95 13.52 -12.08
N MET A 281 1.64 12.57 -11.18
CA MET A 281 2.66 11.67 -10.65
C MET A 281 3.19 10.75 -11.73
N LYS A 282 4.47 10.38 -11.62
CA LYS A 282 5.08 9.43 -12.54
C LYS A 282 4.43 8.04 -12.36
N PRO A 283 4.15 7.31 -13.45
CA PRO A 283 3.62 5.95 -13.36
C PRO A 283 4.47 5.01 -12.50
N GLU A 284 5.79 5.17 -12.51
CA GLU A 284 6.69 4.36 -11.68
C GLU A 284 6.50 4.65 -10.19
N SER A 285 6.36 5.92 -9.80
CA SER A 285 6.02 6.30 -8.42
C SER A 285 4.67 5.72 -8.04
N ALA A 286 3.63 5.95 -8.84
CA ALA A 286 2.30 5.42 -8.58
C ALA A 286 2.30 3.89 -8.43
N TYR A 287 3.12 3.16 -9.19
CA TYR A 287 3.27 1.71 -9.07
C TYR A 287 3.91 1.29 -7.73
N TYR A 288 4.99 1.96 -7.31
CA TYR A 288 5.67 1.61 -6.06
C TYR A 288 4.78 1.87 -4.84
N GLU A 289 4.07 3.00 -4.81
CA GLU A 289 3.20 3.38 -3.70
C GLU A 289 1.81 2.70 -3.75
N SER A 290 1.59 1.76 -4.67
CA SER A 290 0.32 1.00 -4.74
C SER A 290 0.59 -0.49 -4.85
N LEU A 291 0.74 -1.02 -6.06
CA LEU A 291 0.86 -2.46 -6.31
C LEU A 291 2.07 -3.06 -5.59
N HIS A 292 3.22 -2.40 -5.62
CA HIS A 292 4.46 -2.96 -5.08
C HIS A 292 4.40 -3.23 -3.58
N GLU A 293 3.82 -2.31 -2.80
CA GLU A 293 3.79 -2.40 -1.35
C GLU A 293 2.59 -3.17 -0.80
N THR A 294 1.53 -3.35 -1.59
CA THR A 294 0.33 -4.09 -1.17
C THR A 294 0.65 -5.47 -0.56
N PRO A 295 1.53 -6.32 -1.14
CA PRO A 295 1.91 -7.60 -0.54
C PRO A 295 2.61 -7.47 0.82
N LEU A 296 3.40 -6.41 1.02
CA LEU A 296 4.13 -6.19 2.27
C LEU A 296 3.17 -5.85 3.42
N ILE A 297 2.15 -5.05 3.13
CA ILE A 297 1.11 -4.73 4.12
C ILE A 297 0.23 -5.95 4.37
N ALA A 298 -0.10 -6.73 3.34
CA ALA A 298 -0.85 -7.98 3.50
C ALA A 298 -0.17 -8.97 4.48
N ASN A 299 1.17 -9.04 4.48
CA ASN A 299 1.93 -9.87 5.42
C ASN A 299 1.72 -9.45 6.90
N THR A 300 1.50 -8.16 7.16
CA THR A 300 1.22 -7.67 8.52
C THR A 300 -0.14 -8.19 9.02
N ILE A 301 -1.15 -8.18 8.15
CA ILE A 301 -2.48 -8.73 8.44
C ILE A 301 -2.39 -10.25 8.65
N ALA A 302 -1.63 -10.97 7.85
CA ALA A 302 -1.39 -12.39 8.07
C ALA A 302 -0.78 -12.67 9.44
N ARG A 303 0.17 -11.83 9.88
CA ARG A 303 0.86 -11.99 11.17
C ARG A 303 -0.08 -11.79 12.37
N LYS A 304 -0.75 -10.64 12.51
CA LYS A 304 -1.76 -10.42 13.58
C LYS A 304 -2.85 -9.39 13.18
N LYS A 305 -3.51 -9.63 12.06
CA LYS A 305 -4.71 -8.91 11.60
C LYS A 305 -4.52 -7.39 11.51
N LEU A 306 -5.61 -6.63 11.67
CA LEU A 306 -5.61 -5.18 11.55
C LEU A 306 -4.82 -4.54 12.69
N TYR A 307 -4.77 -5.17 13.87
CA TYR A 307 -3.92 -4.71 14.96
C TYR A 307 -2.44 -4.61 14.55
N GLU A 308 -1.87 -5.66 13.93
CA GLU A 308 -0.47 -5.59 13.50
C GLU A 308 -0.27 -4.57 12.39
N MET A 309 -1.18 -4.54 11.40
CA MET A 309 -1.12 -3.56 10.32
C MET A 309 -1.04 -2.13 10.87
N ASN A 310 -2.03 -1.75 11.67
CA ASN A 310 -2.16 -0.40 12.21
C ASN A 310 -1.08 -0.06 13.24
N LYS A 311 -0.43 -1.06 13.85
CA LYS A 311 0.71 -0.86 14.74
C LYS A 311 2.05 -0.71 14.01
N VAL A 312 2.19 -1.33 12.85
CA VAL A 312 3.45 -1.35 12.07
C VAL A 312 3.60 -0.10 11.21
N ILE A 313 2.49 0.41 10.68
CA ILE A 313 2.46 1.63 9.88
C ILE A 313 2.59 2.89 10.76
N SER A 314 2.86 4.05 10.15
CA SER A 314 2.95 5.33 10.88
C SER A 314 1.58 5.79 11.39
N ASP A 315 1.55 6.70 12.38
CA ASP A 315 0.29 7.32 12.81
C ASP A 315 -0.40 8.08 11.65
N THR A 316 0.37 8.60 10.69
CA THR A 316 -0.13 9.23 9.45
C THR A 316 -0.90 8.22 8.59
N ALA A 317 -0.29 7.07 8.32
CA ALA A 317 -0.88 5.98 7.58
C ALA A 317 -2.13 5.41 8.27
N GLU A 318 -2.07 5.23 9.59
CA GLU A 318 -3.18 4.71 10.36
C GLU A 318 -4.37 5.69 10.38
N TYR A 319 -4.11 6.99 10.58
CA TYR A 319 -5.15 8.02 10.50
C TYR A 319 -5.81 8.04 9.12
N GLY A 320 -4.98 8.01 8.08
CA GLY A 320 -5.41 7.95 6.69
C GLY A 320 -6.24 6.71 6.36
N CYS A 321 -5.81 5.54 6.84
CA CYS A 321 -6.53 4.27 6.73
C CYS A 321 -7.94 4.37 7.34
N TYR A 322 -8.07 4.95 8.53
CA TYR A 322 -9.37 5.14 9.17
C TYR A 322 -10.25 6.14 8.43
N LEU A 323 -9.68 7.26 7.98
CA LEU A 323 -10.42 8.26 7.21
C LEU A 323 -11.05 7.62 5.96
N TYR A 324 -10.27 6.83 5.23
CA TYR A 324 -10.75 6.08 4.07
C TYR A 324 -11.79 5.01 4.48
N THR A 325 -11.49 4.20 5.49
CA THR A 325 -12.34 3.09 5.92
C THR A 325 -13.74 3.56 6.32
N GLN A 326 -13.81 4.65 7.10
CA GLN A 326 -15.08 5.22 7.57
C GLN A 326 -15.96 5.74 6.43
N ALA A 327 -15.36 6.16 5.32
CA ALA A 327 -16.08 6.58 4.12
C ALA A 327 -16.39 5.41 3.17
N CYS A 328 -15.45 4.49 2.99
CA CYS A 328 -15.58 3.38 2.04
C CYS A 328 -16.54 2.30 2.54
N MET A 329 -16.49 1.95 3.82
CA MET A 329 -17.37 0.93 4.40
C MET A 329 -18.85 1.19 4.08
N PRO A 330 -19.47 2.35 4.44
CA PRO A 330 -20.87 2.59 4.11
C PRO A 330 -21.11 2.69 2.60
N LEU A 331 -20.14 3.16 1.81
CA LEU A 331 -20.25 3.31 0.35
C LEU A 331 -20.46 1.98 -0.36
N ILE A 332 -19.70 0.93 0.01
CA ILE A 332 -19.75 -0.37 -0.69
C ILE A 332 -20.44 -1.49 0.10
N LYS A 333 -20.86 -1.24 1.35
CA LYS A 333 -21.49 -2.26 2.22
C LYS A 333 -22.71 -2.93 1.58
N ASP A 334 -23.58 -2.15 0.94
CA ASP A 334 -24.78 -2.69 0.30
C ASP A 334 -24.44 -3.52 -0.94
N PHE A 335 -23.42 -3.09 -1.71
CA PHE A 335 -22.91 -3.86 -2.83
C PHE A 335 -22.37 -5.22 -2.35
N VAL A 336 -21.50 -5.23 -1.34
CA VAL A 336 -20.93 -6.47 -0.76
C VAL A 336 -22.03 -7.37 -0.21
N ASN A 337 -23.01 -6.81 0.51
CA ASN A 337 -24.10 -7.59 1.11
C ASN A 337 -25.01 -8.28 0.10
N LYS A 338 -25.16 -7.70 -1.10
CA LYS A 338 -25.98 -8.27 -2.18
C LYS A 338 -25.28 -9.38 -2.96
N GLN A 339 -23.96 -9.52 -2.84
CA GLN A 339 -23.22 -10.55 -3.57
C GLN A 339 -23.56 -11.95 -3.05
N ASP A 340 -23.43 -12.94 -3.93
CA ASP A 340 -23.56 -14.35 -3.59
C ASP A 340 -22.41 -14.78 -2.66
N VAL A 341 -22.67 -15.57 -1.62
CA VAL A 341 -21.62 -16.10 -0.72
C VAL A 341 -20.54 -16.89 -1.47
N ARG A 342 -20.82 -17.36 -2.68
CA ARG A 342 -19.85 -18.04 -3.53
C ARG A 342 -18.78 -17.13 -4.15
N VAL A 343 -18.88 -15.80 -4.02
CA VAL A 343 -17.74 -14.92 -4.34
C VAL A 343 -16.87 -14.62 -3.11
N ILE A 344 -17.34 -15.00 -1.91
CA ILE A 344 -16.62 -14.82 -0.64
C ILE A 344 -17.09 -15.85 0.41
N GLY A 345 -16.31 -16.92 0.58
CA GLY A 345 -16.51 -18.00 1.56
C GLY A 345 -16.82 -19.37 0.97
N LYS A 346 -17.14 -19.48 -0.32
CA LYS A 346 -17.32 -20.76 -1.05
C LYS A 346 -16.78 -20.63 -2.47
N LYS A 347 -16.52 -21.76 -3.14
CA LYS A 347 -16.14 -21.78 -4.55
C LYS A 347 -17.29 -21.30 -5.45
N TYR A 348 -16.99 -20.34 -6.33
CA TYR A 348 -17.94 -19.79 -7.31
C TYR A 348 -18.31 -20.79 -8.40
N ASN A 349 -17.30 -21.27 -9.14
CA ASN A 349 -17.51 -22.19 -10.23
C ASN A 349 -17.46 -23.64 -9.75
N THR A 350 -18.59 -24.35 -9.89
CA THR A 350 -18.68 -25.80 -9.65
C THR A 350 -18.85 -26.60 -10.95
N GLY A 351 -18.89 -25.92 -12.10
CA GLY A 351 -19.04 -26.51 -13.43
C GLY A 351 -17.70 -26.72 -14.14
N ASP A 352 -17.76 -26.78 -15.47
CA ASP A 352 -16.55 -26.77 -16.29
C ASP A 352 -15.94 -25.36 -16.41
N ASN A 353 -14.78 -25.27 -17.09
CA ASN A 353 -14.05 -24.02 -17.27
C ASN A 353 -14.46 -23.26 -18.55
N GLY A 354 -15.58 -23.63 -19.16
CA GLY A 354 -16.07 -23.07 -20.42
C GLY A 354 -16.66 -21.68 -20.23
N VAL A 355 -16.24 -20.74 -21.09
CA VAL A 355 -16.75 -19.38 -21.18
C VAL A 355 -16.75 -18.94 -22.66
N ASP A 356 -17.37 -17.80 -22.99
CA ASP A 356 -17.24 -17.24 -24.33
C ASP A 356 -15.78 -16.81 -24.61
N ASN A 357 -15.25 -17.26 -25.75
CA ASN A 357 -13.86 -16.98 -26.12
C ASN A 357 -13.59 -15.48 -26.32
N ARG A 358 -14.56 -14.72 -26.85
CA ARG A 358 -14.36 -13.29 -27.14
C ARG A 358 -14.37 -12.49 -25.85
N GLU A 359 -15.27 -12.82 -24.93
CA GLU A 359 -15.32 -12.22 -23.60
C GLU A 359 -14.04 -12.48 -22.81
N LEU A 360 -13.57 -13.73 -22.77
CA LEU A 360 -12.33 -14.08 -22.08
C LEU A 360 -11.11 -13.35 -22.66
N LEU A 361 -11.00 -13.28 -23.99
CA LEU A 361 -9.93 -12.52 -24.65
C LEU A 361 -10.00 -11.03 -24.31
N ALA A 362 -11.20 -10.43 -24.33
CA ALA A 362 -11.38 -9.03 -23.99
C ALA A 362 -11.00 -8.72 -22.54
N VAL A 363 -11.38 -9.58 -21.59
CA VAL A 363 -11.02 -9.42 -20.17
C VAL A 363 -9.53 -9.58 -19.95
N ASN A 364 -8.88 -10.59 -20.56
CA ASN A 364 -7.43 -10.78 -20.44
C ASN A 364 -6.65 -9.60 -21.04
N ASP A 365 -7.10 -9.07 -22.19
CA ASP A 365 -6.49 -7.89 -22.80
C ASP A 365 -6.67 -6.65 -21.92
N ALA A 366 -7.88 -6.41 -21.40
CA ALA A 366 -8.16 -5.27 -20.52
C ALA A 366 -7.32 -5.32 -19.22
N ILE A 367 -7.10 -6.50 -18.63
CA ILE A 367 -6.24 -6.65 -17.45
C ILE A 367 -4.79 -6.36 -17.82
N SER A 368 -4.26 -7.05 -18.82
CA SER A 368 -2.82 -7.01 -19.12
C SER A 368 -2.34 -5.72 -19.78
N SER A 369 -3.25 -4.96 -20.41
CA SER A 369 -2.99 -3.67 -21.03
C SER A 369 -3.14 -2.48 -20.08
N HIS A 370 -3.66 -2.68 -18.85
CA HIS A 370 -3.76 -1.62 -17.87
C HIS A 370 -2.38 -1.01 -17.59
N GLN A 371 -2.28 0.32 -17.45
CA GLN A 371 -0.99 1.01 -17.35
C GLN A 371 -0.15 0.53 -16.14
N VAL A 372 -0.79 0.24 -15.00
CA VAL A 372 -0.12 -0.36 -13.82
C VAL A 372 0.54 -1.71 -14.15
N GLU A 373 -0.05 -2.50 -15.04
CA GLU A 373 0.49 -3.80 -15.45
C GLU A 373 1.63 -3.64 -16.45
N VAL A 374 1.52 -2.69 -17.38
CA VAL A 374 2.57 -2.37 -18.35
C VAL A 374 3.84 -1.91 -17.63
N ILE A 375 3.71 -0.91 -16.75
CA ILE A 375 4.83 -0.37 -15.97
C ILE A 375 5.33 -1.40 -14.96
N GLY A 376 4.43 -2.11 -14.29
CA GLY A 376 4.79 -3.15 -13.34
C GLY A 376 5.59 -4.28 -13.97
N ARG A 377 5.25 -4.71 -15.19
CA ARG A 377 6.03 -5.73 -15.92
C ARG A 377 7.46 -5.25 -16.21
N ALA A 378 7.63 -3.99 -16.61
CA ALA A 378 8.95 -3.41 -16.84
C ALA A 378 9.77 -3.34 -15.54
N LEU A 379 9.19 -2.78 -14.47
CA LEU A 379 9.87 -2.62 -13.18
C LEU A 379 10.21 -3.96 -12.51
N ARG A 380 9.29 -4.94 -12.53
CA ARG A 380 9.58 -6.31 -12.05
C ARG A 380 10.64 -7.03 -12.88
N GLY A 381 10.70 -6.75 -14.18
CA GLY A 381 11.79 -7.21 -15.05
C GLY A 381 13.15 -6.75 -14.54
N TYR A 382 13.29 -5.44 -14.28
CA TYR A 382 14.52 -4.88 -13.73
C TYR A 382 14.89 -5.49 -12.38
N MET A 383 13.94 -5.63 -11.45
CA MET A 383 14.19 -6.25 -10.14
C MET A 383 14.64 -7.72 -10.26
N THR A 384 14.06 -8.48 -11.19
CA THR A 384 14.43 -9.89 -11.43
C THR A 384 15.85 -10.01 -11.94
N ASP A 385 16.25 -9.14 -12.86
CA ASP A 385 17.61 -9.11 -13.40
C ASP A 385 18.62 -8.73 -12.31
N MET A 386 18.28 -7.74 -11.48
CA MET A 386 19.11 -7.35 -10.33
C MET A 386 19.28 -8.47 -9.30
N LYS A 387 18.22 -9.24 -9.00
CA LYS A 387 18.31 -10.38 -8.08
C LYS A 387 19.20 -11.49 -8.61
N LYS A 388 19.18 -11.77 -9.92
CA LYS A 388 20.10 -12.73 -10.56
C LYS A 388 21.56 -12.29 -10.42
N ILE A 389 21.84 -10.99 -10.57
CA ILE A 389 23.18 -10.43 -10.42
C ILE A 389 23.66 -10.55 -8.96
N ALA A 390 22.82 -10.21 -7.98
CA ALA A 390 23.17 -10.24 -6.56
C ALA A 390 23.49 -11.65 -6.02
N VAL A 391 22.93 -12.71 -6.61
CA VAL A 391 23.24 -14.11 -6.23
C VAL A 391 24.52 -14.61 -6.93
N ALA A 392 24.92 -13.99 -8.05
CA ALA A 392 26.11 -14.36 -8.81
C ALA A 392 27.39 -13.67 -8.34
N ALA A 393 27.28 -12.65 -7.47
CA ALA A 393 28.38 -11.90 -6.85
C ALA A 393 28.63 -12.39 -5.42
#